data_AF-A0A2C4PW92-F1
#
_entry.id   AF-A0A2C4PW92-F1
#
_cell.length_a   1.000
_cell.length_b   1.000
_cell.length_c   1.000
_cell.angle_alpha   90.00
_cell.angle_beta   90.00
_cell.angle_gamma   90.00
#
_symmetry.space_group_name_H-M   'P 1'
#
loop_
_entity.id
_entity.type
_entity.pdbx_description
1 polymer ?
#
loop_
_entity_poly.entity_id
_entity_poly.type
_entity_poly.pdbx_seq_one_letter_code
_entity_poly.pdbx_strand_id
1 'polypeptide(L)'
;MNRIVNRATDQANSIIEFYNIIDRYKRYENIFYRGQDAKYESITSSVSRGTFLPYEHNIYHDTINIKPTEFNALKYPIEHLAKLQHYGFPTRLIDVTIDPLVALYFAVQDTETVDDALIFVYIQNSEELHSKHIRLLSLLATLKEYNIEIIQREYQIVYNENISTIEILQLAPKTVFINYTKGLEQSNTRLLNQSGTFAICGNKTTNEEIHPELVPLDHVHPITTIKIPYEFKATIKHDLEQYGINQTLIYPELESVSRYIRGKYSDMHSAEISIEDAYAIFEEADASTGFAKRVSLKLILKKPLPLVQIKRVAIKVFEEYKLKNDVITIFIAKSKEDCKRINWVLRAQ
;
A
#
# COMPACT_ATOMS: atom_id res chain seq x y z
N MET A 1 11.30 3.28 -24.17
CA MET A 1 9.93 3.29 -24.71
C MET A 1 9.31 1.90 -24.47
N ASN A 2 8.98 1.59 -23.22
CA ASN A 2 8.29 0.36 -22.85
C ASN A 2 6.84 0.71 -22.58
N ARG A 3 6.00 0.47 -23.59
CA ARG A 3 4.55 0.42 -23.41
C ARG A 3 4.27 -0.63 -22.36
N ILE A 4 3.72 -0.21 -21.22
CA ILE A 4 2.88 -1.06 -20.38
C ILE A 4 1.88 -1.70 -21.34
N VAL A 5 2.08 -2.98 -21.59
CA VAL A 5 1.38 -3.74 -22.61
C VAL A 5 -0.10 -3.76 -22.23
N ASN A 6 -0.95 -3.23 -23.11
CA ASN A 6 -2.41 -3.42 -23.13
C ASN A 6 -2.75 -4.89 -22.84
N ARG A 7 -3.03 -5.23 -21.58
CA ARG A 7 -3.69 -6.45 -21.13
C ARG A 7 -4.77 -6.00 -20.15
N ALA A 8 -5.97 -6.54 -20.30
CA ALA A 8 -7.22 -6.02 -19.73
C ALA A 8 -7.03 -5.45 -18.32
N THR A 9 -7.01 -4.13 -18.22
CA THR A 9 -7.14 -3.44 -16.95
C THR A 9 -8.62 -3.46 -16.64
N ASP A 10 -9.03 -4.36 -15.75
CA ASP A 10 -10.37 -4.28 -15.20
C ASP A 10 -10.48 -3.02 -14.36
N GLN A 11 -11.68 -2.48 -14.26
CA GLN A 11 -11.96 -1.35 -13.39
C GLN A 11 -13.09 -1.73 -12.45
N ALA A 12 -12.93 -1.37 -11.17
CA ALA A 12 -14.00 -1.49 -10.18
C ALA A 12 -14.22 -0.13 -9.51
N ASN A 13 -15.49 0.28 -9.45
CA ASN A 13 -15.94 1.53 -8.83
C ASN A 13 -16.63 1.26 -7.48
N SER A 14 -16.82 -0.01 -7.12
CA SER A 14 -17.42 -0.46 -5.85
C SER A 14 -16.84 -1.80 -5.40
N ILE A 15 -17.06 -2.15 -4.12
CA ILE A 15 -16.67 -3.48 -3.58
C ILE A 15 -17.38 -4.61 -4.34
N ILE A 16 -18.63 -4.41 -4.76
CA ILE A 16 -19.41 -5.44 -5.49
C ILE A 16 -18.80 -5.70 -6.87
N GLU A 17 -18.47 -4.64 -7.62
CA GLU A 17 -17.79 -4.78 -8.91
C GLU A 17 -16.42 -5.44 -8.76
N PHE A 18 -15.67 -5.04 -7.72
CA PHE A 18 -14.39 -5.66 -7.39
C PHE A 18 -14.54 -7.16 -7.15
N TYR A 19 -15.52 -7.60 -6.35
CA TYR A 19 -15.79 -9.02 -6.16
C TYR A 19 -16.16 -9.75 -7.44
N ASN A 20 -17.03 -9.18 -8.29
CA ASN A 20 -17.40 -9.80 -9.56
C ASN A 20 -16.19 -10.05 -10.47
N ILE A 21 -15.19 -9.16 -10.43
CA ILE A 21 -13.93 -9.32 -11.17
C ILE A 21 -13.09 -10.45 -10.57
N ILE A 22 -12.95 -10.49 -9.24
CA ILE A 22 -12.17 -11.50 -8.50
C ILE A 22 -12.79 -12.90 -8.64
N ASP A 23 -14.12 -13.00 -8.70
CA ASP A 23 -14.86 -14.26 -8.84
C ASP A 23 -14.46 -15.05 -10.08
N ARG A 24 -14.00 -14.38 -11.15
CA ARG A 24 -13.48 -15.01 -12.37
C ARG A 24 -12.24 -15.87 -12.11
N TYR A 25 -11.53 -15.63 -11.00
CA TYR A 25 -10.30 -16.32 -10.63
C TYR A 25 -10.46 -17.29 -9.47
N LYS A 26 -11.61 -17.36 -8.79
CA LYS A 26 -11.83 -18.23 -7.61
C LYS A 26 -11.51 -19.72 -7.79
N ARG A 27 -11.50 -20.20 -9.05
CA ARG A 27 -11.19 -21.59 -9.40
C ARG A 27 -9.69 -21.93 -9.42
N TYR A 28 -8.82 -20.93 -9.38
CA TYR A 28 -7.38 -21.14 -9.37
C TYR A 28 -6.89 -21.26 -7.93
N GLU A 29 -5.85 -22.06 -7.74
CA GLU A 29 -5.12 -22.15 -6.48
C GLU A 29 -3.95 -21.15 -6.48
N ASN A 30 -3.40 -20.86 -5.30
CA ASN A 30 -2.22 -19.99 -5.10
C ASN A 30 -2.36 -18.61 -5.74
N ILE A 31 -3.46 -17.93 -5.39
CA ILE A 31 -3.72 -16.55 -5.79
C ILE A 31 -3.17 -15.60 -4.74
N PHE A 32 -2.39 -14.62 -5.18
CA PHE A 32 -1.85 -13.56 -4.35
C PHE A 32 -2.31 -12.21 -4.87
N TYR A 33 -2.58 -11.31 -3.94
CA TYR A 33 -3.05 -9.96 -4.22
C TYR A 33 -2.09 -8.93 -3.64
N ARG A 34 -1.94 -7.81 -4.33
CA ARG A 34 -1.23 -6.64 -3.82
C ARG A 34 -1.92 -5.37 -4.25
N GLY A 35 -2.34 -4.56 -3.30
CA GLY A 35 -2.87 -3.22 -3.56
C GLY A 35 -1.83 -2.14 -3.32
N GLN A 36 -1.80 -1.14 -4.20
CA GLN A 36 -1.00 0.08 -4.00
C GLN A 36 -1.60 1.26 -4.76
N ASP A 37 -1.13 2.45 -4.43
CA ASP A 37 -1.45 3.67 -5.16
C ASP A 37 -0.76 3.67 -6.54
N ALA A 38 -1.43 4.19 -7.58
CA ALA A 38 -0.92 4.22 -8.95
C ALA A 38 0.32 5.10 -9.12
N LYS A 39 0.61 6.01 -8.17
CA LYS A 39 1.84 6.83 -8.19
C LYS A 39 3.13 6.00 -8.12
N TYR A 40 3.05 4.74 -7.68
CA TYR A 40 4.19 3.84 -7.62
C TYR A 40 4.35 3.11 -8.96
N GLU A 41 5.34 3.54 -9.75
CA GLU A 41 5.61 3.00 -11.10
C GLU A 41 6.17 1.57 -11.10
N SER A 42 6.78 1.12 -10.01
CA SER A 42 7.44 -0.18 -9.90
C SER A 42 7.23 -0.80 -8.53
N ILE A 43 7.13 -2.13 -8.50
CA ILE A 43 6.96 -2.91 -7.28
C ILE A 43 8.32 -3.43 -6.80
N THR A 44 9.06 -2.57 -6.10
CA THR A 44 10.35 -2.91 -5.51
C THR A 44 10.24 -3.18 -4.00
N SER A 45 11.15 -4.00 -3.48
CA SER A 45 11.33 -4.17 -2.03
C SER A 45 11.79 -2.88 -1.35
N SER A 46 11.55 -2.76 -0.04
CA SER A 46 11.89 -1.54 0.72
C SER A 46 13.40 -1.30 0.78
N VAL A 47 14.21 -2.35 0.81
CA VAL A 47 15.69 -2.22 0.78
C VAL A 47 16.23 -1.73 -0.56
N SER A 48 15.52 -2.00 -1.66
CA SER A 48 15.88 -1.50 -3.00
C SER A 48 15.47 -0.04 -3.21
N ARG A 49 14.67 0.54 -2.30
CA ARG A 49 14.26 1.95 -2.39
C ARG A 49 15.33 2.83 -1.76
N GLY A 50 15.89 3.75 -2.55
CA GLY A 50 16.87 4.71 -2.07
C GLY A 50 18.26 4.11 -1.86
N THR A 51 18.84 4.28 -0.67
CA THR A 51 20.27 4.04 -0.39
C THR A 51 20.55 2.84 0.51
N PHE A 52 19.54 2.03 0.84
CA PHE A 52 19.68 0.97 1.85
C PHE A 52 20.32 -0.31 1.33
N LEU A 53 20.21 -0.58 0.03
CA LEU A 53 20.63 -1.85 -0.58
C LEU A 53 22.08 -2.27 -0.23
N PRO A 54 23.10 -1.42 -0.30
CA PRO A 54 24.47 -1.81 0.07
C PRO A 54 24.64 -2.20 1.55
N TYR A 55 23.68 -1.81 2.39
CA TYR A 55 23.70 -1.98 3.83
C TYR A 55 22.72 -3.05 4.33
N GLU A 56 22.10 -3.85 3.45
CA GLU A 56 21.10 -4.86 3.86
C GLU A 56 21.64 -5.78 4.96
N HIS A 57 22.84 -6.33 4.78
CA HIS A 57 23.48 -7.18 5.78
C HIS A 57 23.80 -6.43 7.08
N ASN A 58 24.20 -5.16 7.02
CA ASN A 58 24.44 -4.34 8.21
C ASN A 58 23.14 -4.11 8.98
N ILE A 59 22.08 -3.69 8.29
CA ILE A 59 20.75 -3.49 8.88
C ILE A 59 20.28 -4.76 9.59
N TYR A 60 20.46 -5.92 8.96
CA TYR A 60 20.13 -7.21 9.54
C TYR A 60 20.91 -7.49 10.83
N HIS A 61 22.26 -7.47 10.77
CA HIS A 61 23.11 -7.84 11.90
C HIS A 61 23.08 -6.82 13.03
N ASP A 62 23.13 -5.53 12.71
CA ASP A 62 23.10 -4.45 13.70
C ASP A 62 21.79 -4.48 14.50
N THR A 63 20.66 -4.73 13.84
CA THR A 63 19.36 -4.79 14.54
C THR A 63 19.30 -5.98 15.50
N ILE A 64 19.76 -7.15 15.09
CA ILE A 64 19.81 -8.34 15.95
C ILE A 64 20.76 -8.12 17.13
N ASN A 65 21.92 -7.49 16.90
CA ASN A 65 22.89 -7.16 17.94
C ASN A 65 22.36 -6.13 18.95
N ILE A 66 21.59 -5.14 18.50
CA ILE A 66 20.99 -4.10 19.36
C ILE A 66 19.80 -4.66 20.16
N LYS A 67 19.01 -5.58 19.57
CA LYS A 67 17.78 -6.13 20.15
C LYS A 67 17.78 -7.66 20.23
N PRO A 68 18.79 -8.32 20.82
CA PRO A 68 18.90 -9.78 20.77
C PRO A 68 17.69 -10.49 21.37
N THR A 69 17.11 -9.95 22.45
CA THR A 69 15.93 -10.52 23.11
C THR A 69 14.71 -10.63 22.20
N GLU A 70 14.59 -9.75 21.19
CA GLU A 70 13.52 -9.81 20.21
C GLU A 70 13.72 -10.93 19.19
N PHE A 71 14.95 -11.38 18.96
CA PHE A 71 15.28 -12.36 17.91
C PHE A 71 15.68 -13.72 18.47
N ASN A 72 15.95 -13.87 19.77
CA ASN A 72 16.41 -15.12 20.39
C ASN A 72 15.53 -16.34 20.12
N ALA A 73 14.21 -16.16 19.97
CA ALA A 73 13.27 -17.25 19.70
C ALA A 73 13.14 -17.60 18.20
N LEU A 74 13.69 -16.76 17.33
CA LEU A 74 13.65 -16.94 15.89
C LEU A 74 14.94 -17.63 15.44
N LYS A 75 14.81 -18.64 14.57
CA LYS A 75 15.92 -19.52 14.23
C LYS A 75 16.54 -19.16 12.89
N TYR A 76 15.70 -18.83 11.91
CA TYR A 76 16.12 -18.71 10.53
C TYR A 76 16.04 -17.28 10.00
N PRO A 77 16.89 -16.91 9.04
CA PRO A 77 16.89 -15.58 8.44
C PRO A 77 15.54 -15.07 7.95
N ILE A 78 14.66 -15.93 7.40
CA ILE A 78 13.33 -15.51 6.95
C ILE A 78 12.45 -14.97 8.08
N GLU A 79 12.54 -15.57 9.27
CA GLU A 79 11.78 -15.15 10.44
C GLU A 79 12.27 -13.78 10.94
N HIS A 80 13.59 -13.57 10.90
CA HIS A 80 14.19 -12.27 11.21
C HIS A 80 13.74 -11.20 10.21
N LEU A 81 13.79 -11.49 8.91
CA LEU A 81 13.36 -10.56 7.86
C LEU A 81 11.87 -10.21 8.00
N ALA A 82 11.00 -11.19 8.28
CA ALA A 82 9.59 -10.95 8.51
C ALA A 82 9.35 -10.04 9.73
N LYS A 83 10.10 -10.26 10.83
CA LYS A 83 10.03 -9.40 12.02
C LYS A 83 10.58 -7.99 11.75
N LEU A 84 11.67 -7.87 11.00
CA LEU A 84 12.24 -6.59 10.57
C LEU A 84 11.24 -5.80 9.71
N GLN A 85 10.62 -6.43 8.71
CA GLN A 85 9.60 -5.82 7.85
C GLN A 85 8.39 -5.34 8.67
N HIS A 86 7.96 -6.11 9.68
CA HIS A 86 6.87 -5.73 10.58
C HIS A 86 7.14 -4.40 11.30
N TYR A 87 8.37 -4.20 11.79
CA TYR A 87 8.81 -2.96 12.46
C TYR A 87 9.27 -1.86 11.49
N GLY A 88 9.10 -2.05 10.17
CA GLY A 88 9.38 -1.03 9.17
C GLY A 88 10.86 -0.91 8.77
N PHE A 89 11.70 -1.88 9.11
CA PHE A 89 13.06 -1.93 8.58
C PHE A 89 13.03 -2.22 7.08
N PRO A 90 13.98 -1.66 6.29
CA PRO A 90 14.12 -2.01 4.89
C PRO A 90 14.55 -3.47 4.74
N THR A 91 13.79 -4.25 3.96
CA THR A 91 14.08 -5.65 3.65
C THR A 91 13.87 -5.93 2.16
N ARG A 92 14.34 -7.10 1.70
CA ARG A 92 14.05 -7.64 0.36
C ARG A 92 12.65 -8.25 0.19
N LEU A 93 11.84 -8.27 1.25
CA LEU A 93 10.49 -8.80 1.20
C LEU A 93 9.53 -7.82 0.54
N ILE A 94 8.52 -8.36 -0.15
CA ILE A 94 7.38 -7.64 -0.67
C ILE A 94 6.12 -8.25 -0.06
N ASP A 95 5.32 -7.40 0.57
CA ASP A 95 4.04 -7.82 1.16
C ASP A 95 3.04 -8.20 0.06
N VAL A 96 2.46 -9.38 0.19
CA VAL A 96 1.31 -9.84 -0.60
C VAL A 96 0.29 -10.46 0.34
N THR A 97 -0.97 -10.54 -0.07
CA THR A 97 -2.04 -11.14 0.74
C THR A 97 -2.81 -12.15 -0.07
N ILE A 98 -3.36 -13.16 0.59
CA ILE A 98 -4.33 -14.08 -0.03
C ILE A 98 -5.78 -13.56 0.07
N ASP A 99 -6.01 -12.47 0.80
CA ASP A 99 -7.32 -11.84 0.95
C ASP A 99 -7.45 -10.64 -0.02
N PRO A 100 -8.35 -10.70 -1.00
CA PRO A 100 -8.52 -9.62 -1.97
C PRO A 100 -9.02 -8.32 -1.34
N LEU A 101 -9.78 -8.37 -0.24
CA LEU A 101 -10.23 -7.14 0.43
C LEU A 101 -9.13 -6.47 1.25
N VAL A 102 -8.19 -7.25 1.79
CA VAL A 102 -6.98 -6.68 2.41
C VAL A 102 -6.15 -5.95 1.36
N ALA A 103 -5.99 -6.53 0.16
CA ALA A 103 -5.33 -5.83 -0.95
C ALA A 103 -6.09 -4.57 -1.35
N LEU A 104 -7.42 -4.63 -1.45
CA LEU A 104 -8.25 -3.46 -1.74
C LEU A 104 -8.05 -2.35 -0.69
N TYR A 105 -8.02 -2.71 0.60
CA TYR A 105 -7.72 -1.77 1.69
C TYR A 105 -6.38 -1.08 1.48
N PHE A 106 -5.31 -1.82 1.19
CA PHE A 106 -3.99 -1.22 0.96
C PHE A 106 -3.94 -0.30 -0.27
N ALA A 107 -4.75 -0.57 -1.30
CA ALA A 107 -4.87 0.29 -2.46
C ALA A 107 -5.58 1.62 -2.13
N VAL A 108 -6.61 1.58 -1.29
CA VAL A 108 -7.47 2.76 -1.00
C VAL A 108 -7.21 3.43 0.36
N GLN A 109 -6.25 2.95 1.15
CA GLN A 109 -6.00 3.47 2.50
C GLN A 109 -5.67 4.98 2.51
N ASP A 110 -4.99 5.45 1.47
CA ASP A 110 -4.69 6.86 1.22
C ASP A 110 -5.74 7.44 0.27
N THR A 111 -6.65 8.23 0.83
CA THR A 111 -7.76 8.86 0.11
C THR A 111 -7.48 10.34 -0.18
N GLU A 112 -6.28 10.84 0.14
CA GLU A 112 -5.90 12.23 -0.09
C GLU A 112 -5.19 12.43 -1.43
N THR A 113 -4.75 11.33 -2.07
CA THR A 113 -4.16 11.34 -3.41
C THR A 113 -5.23 11.44 -4.49
N VAL A 114 -4.87 12.11 -5.59
CA VAL A 114 -5.68 12.18 -6.83
C VAL A 114 -5.28 11.10 -7.83
N ASP A 115 -4.34 10.23 -7.45
CA ASP A 115 -3.92 9.10 -8.24
C ASP A 115 -4.93 7.95 -8.10
N ASP A 116 -5.11 7.16 -9.15
CA ASP A 116 -5.91 5.93 -9.09
C ASP A 116 -5.27 4.92 -8.12
N ALA A 117 -6.00 3.87 -7.75
CA ALA A 117 -5.48 2.72 -7.02
C ALA A 117 -5.34 1.52 -7.96
N LEU A 118 -4.35 0.68 -7.71
CA LEU A 118 -4.09 -0.55 -8.47
C LEU A 118 -4.06 -1.75 -7.55
N ILE A 119 -4.78 -2.80 -7.94
CA ILE A 119 -4.72 -4.12 -7.32
C ILE A 119 -4.17 -5.10 -8.35
N PHE A 120 -3.03 -5.70 -8.04
CA PHE A 120 -2.39 -6.72 -8.85
C PHE A 120 -2.84 -8.10 -8.37
N VAL A 121 -3.27 -8.94 -9.32
CA VAL A 121 -3.66 -10.33 -9.07
C VAL A 121 -2.61 -11.25 -9.67
N TYR A 122 -2.00 -12.09 -8.85
CA TYR A 122 -0.98 -13.05 -9.26
C TYR A 122 -1.48 -14.47 -9.06
N ILE A 123 -1.24 -15.34 -10.05
CA ILE A 123 -1.36 -16.79 -9.88
C ILE A 123 0.06 -17.31 -10.03
N GLN A 124 0.66 -17.74 -8.93
CA GLN A 124 2.07 -18.11 -8.87
C GLN A 124 2.23 -19.41 -8.11
N ASN A 125 3.22 -20.21 -8.51
CA ASN A 125 3.68 -21.28 -7.65
C ASN A 125 4.29 -20.65 -6.40
N SER A 126 3.92 -21.19 -5.25
CA SER A 126 4.48 -20.81 -3.98
C SER A 126 5.20 -21.99 -3.34
N GLU A 127 6.16 -21.67 -2.48
CA GLU A 127 7.01 -22.65 -1.83
C GLU A 127 6.80 -22.63 -0.31
N GLU A 128 7.02 -23.78 0.33
CA GLU A 128 6.99 -23.87 1.78
C GLU A 128 8.10 -23.04 2.42
N LEU A 129 7.84 -22.48 3.61
CA LEU A 129 8.74 -21.57 4.33
C LEU A 129 10.21 -22.06 4.45
N HIS A 130 10.42 -23.36 4.43
CA HIS A 130 11.73 -23.99 4.62
C HIS A 130 12.31 -24.58 3.33
N SER A 131 11.78 -24.24 2.16
CA SER A 131 12.37 -24.64 0.88
C SER A 131 13.79 -24.09 0.71
N LYS A 132 14.61 -24.77 -0.10
CA LYS A 132 15.96 -24.30 -0.41
C LYS A 132 15.97 -22.89 -1.02
N HIS A 133 14.95 -22.55 -1.81
CA HIS A 133 14.83 -21.26 -2.46
C HIS A 133 14.64 -20.13 -1.43
N ILE A 134 13.67 -20.27 -0.52
CA ILE A 134 13.40 -19.29 0.53
C ILE A 134 14.59 -19.17 1.48
N ARG A 135 15.19 -20.31 1.87
CA ARG A 135 16.41 -20.35 2.70
C ARG A 135 17.56 -19.60 2.03
N LEU A 136 17.82 -19.86 0.76
CA LEU A 136 18.86 -19.18 0.00
C LEU A 136 18.62 -17.67 -0.03
N LEU A 137 17.47 -17.21 -0.53
CA LEU A 137 17.23 -15.76 -0.68
C LEU A 137 17.21 -15.03 0.66
N SER A 138 16.80 -15.69 1.74
CA SER A 138 16.83 -15.12 3.09
C SER A 138 18.25 -15.05 3.65
N LEU A 139 19.08 -16.06 3.40
CA LEU A 139 20.50 -16.07 3.77
C LEU A 139 21.25 -14.94 3.06
N LEU A 140 20.99 -14.74 1.76
CA LEU A 140 21.62 -13.70 0.94
C LEU A 140 21.42 -12.27 1.48
N ALA A 141 20.39 -12.03 2.29
CA ALA A 141 20.19 -10.75 2.99
C ALA A 141 21.20 -10.51 4.14
N THR A 142 21.81 -11.59 4.64
CA THR A 142 22.72 -11.57 5.79
C THR A 142 24.19 -11.49 5.38
N LEU A 143 24.48 -11.68 4.09
CA LEU A 143 25.85 -11.78 3.57
C LEU A 143 26.33 -10.44 3.04
N LYS A 144 27.58 -10.12 3.34
CA LYS A 144 28.28 -8.98 2.74
C LYS A 144 28.72 -9.27 1.30
N GLU A 145 29.08 -10.52 1.02
CA GLU A 145 29.67 -10.96 -0.24
C GLU A 145 28.88 -12.16 -0.80
N TYR A 146 28.71 -12.17 -2.13
CA TYR A 146 27.86 -13.12 -2.85
C TYR A 146 28.66 -14.22 -3.57
N ASN A 147 29.88 -14.50 -3.09
CA ASN A 147 30.70 -15.58 -3.62
C ASN A 147 30.04 -16.95 -3.34
N ILE A 148 30.03 -17.83 -4.34
CA ILE A 148 29.38 -19.14 -4.25
C ILE A 148 29.92 -19.98 -3.08
N GLU A 149 31.23 -20.02 -2.86
CA GLU A 149 31.84 -20.81 -1.77
C GLU A 149 31.40 -20.28 -0.40
N ILE A 150 31.32 -18.95 -0.26
CA ILE A 150 30.80 -18.31 0.96
C ILE A 150 29.33 -18.68 1.15
N ILE A 151 28.50 -18.54 0.11
CA ILE A 151 27.07 -18.88 0.17
C ILE A 151 26.89 -20.34 0.59
N GLN A 152 27.62 -21.27 0.00
CA GLN A 152 27.53 -22.70 0.33
C GLN A 152 27.94 -22.97 1.79
N ARG A 153 29.05 -22.37 2.24
CA ARG A 153 29.53 -22.52 3.61
C ARG A 153 28.50 -21.99 4.62
N GLU A 154 28.02 -20.77 4.42
CA GLU A 154 27.05 -20.15 5.34
C GLU A 154 25.70 -20.88 5.30
N TYR A 155 25.27 -21.35 4.13
CA TYR A 155 24.05 -22.15 3.99
C TYR A 155 24.14 -23.47 4.79
N GLN A 156 25.28 -24.17 4.71
CA GLN A 156 25.52 -25.37 5.51
C GLN A 156 25.57 -25.07 7.01
N ILE A 157 26.18 -23.95 7.43
CA ILE A 157 26.22 -23.54 8.85
C ILE A 157 24.82 -23.26 9.39
N VAL A 158 24.02 -22.49 8.66
CA VAL A 158 22.70 -22.04 9.14
C VAL A 158 21.65 -23.14 9.07
N TYR A 159 21.65 -23.95 8.01
CA TYR A 159 20.58 -24.92 7.73
C TYR A 159 20.98 -26.38 7.94
N ASN A 160 22.26 -26.67 8.20
CA ASN A 160 22.81 -28.01 8.29
C ASN A 160 22.46 -28.88 7.05
N GLU A 161 22.49 -28.26 5.88
CA GLU A 161 22.15 -28.84 4.58
C GLU A 161 23.06 -28.27 3.49
N ASN A 162 23.42 -29.07 2.49
CA ASN A 162 24.23 -28.59 1.37
C ASN A 162 23.36 -28.01 0.24
N ILE A 163 23.88 -26.98 -0.42
CA ILE A 163 23.33 -26.43 -1.65
C ILE A 163 24.42 -26.41 -2.74
N SER A 164 24.08 -26.89 -3.92
CA SER A 164 25.01 -26.94 -5.06
C SER A 164 25.11 -25.58 -5.76
N THR A 165 26.21 -25.37 -6.49
CA THR A 165 26.40 -24.18 -7.35
C THR A 165 25.25 -24.04 -8.35
N ILE A 166 24.80 -25.14 -8.94
CA ILE A 166 23.70 -25.15 -9.91
C ILE A 166 22.39 -24.68 -9.25
N GLU A 167 22.07 -25.19 -8.06
CA GLU A 167 20.89 -24.74 -7.31
C GLU A 167 20.98 -23.24 -6.98
N ILE A 168 22.13 -22.76 -6.51
CA ILE A 168 22.34 -21.33 -6.21
C ILE A 168 22.07 -20.47 -7.45
N LEU A 169 22.72 -20.77 -8.57
CA LEU A 169 22.60 -19.98 -9.80
C LEU A 169 21.19 -20.04 -10.42
N GLN A 170 20.44 -21.12 -10.21
CA GLN A 170 19.07 -21.27 -10.68
C GLN A 170 18.04 -20.56 -9.80
N LEU A 171 18.26 -20.52 -8.49
CA LEU A 171 17.31 -20.00 -7.50
C LEU A 171 17.56 -18.53 -7.17
N ALA A 172 18.82 -18.11 -7.01
CA ALA A 172 19.17 -16.74 -6.64
C ALA A 172 18.49 -15.65 -7.50
N PRO A 173 18.34 -15.78 -8.85
CA PRO A 173 17.72 -14.73 -9.65
C PRO A 173 16.19 -14.74 -9.68
N LYS A 174 15.54 -15.73 -9.09
CA LYS A 174 14.09 -15.88 -9.17
C LYS A 174 13.42 -15.31 -7.95
N THR A 175 12.33 -14.57 -8.16
CA THR A 175 11.43 -14.22 -7.07
C THR A 175 10.64 -15.45 -6.64
N VAL A 176 10.49 -15.65 -5.32
CA VAL A 176 9.71 -16.76 -4.75
C VAL A 176 8.56 -16.22 -3.92
N PHE A 177 7.38 -16.84 -4.06
CA PHE A 177 6.22 -16.58 -3.20
C PHE A 177 6.18 -17.62 -2.09
N ILE A 178 5.95 -17.17 -0.86
CA ILE A 178 5.86 -18.06 0.30
C ILE A 178 4.41 -18.54 0.45
N ASN A 179 4.23 -19.85 0.63
CA ASN A 179 2.93 -20.43 0.98
C ASN A 179 2.34 -19.70 2.19
N TYR A 180 1.07 -19.29 2.07
CA TYR A 180 0.32 -18.82 3.23
C TYR A 180 0.20 -19.97 4.24
N THR A 181 0.91 -19.85 5.36
CA THR A 181 0.95 -20.88 6.39
C THR A 181 0.94 -20.20 7.75
N LYS A 182 0.22 -20.77 8.70
CA LYS A 182 0.10 -20.26 10.06
C LYS A 182 1.43 -20.19 10.85
N GLY A 183 2.59 -20.49 10.25
CA GLY A 183 3.90 -20.47 10.90
C GLY A 183 4.42 -19.05 11.14
N LEU A 184 4.57 -18.24 10.08
CA LEU A 184 5.09 -16.86 10.18
C LEU A 184 4.15 -15.92 10.95
N GLU A 185 2.84 -16.19 10.88
CA GLU A 185 1.78 -15.35 11.44
C GLU A 185 1.63 -15.49 12.96
N GLN A 186 2.03 -16.62 13.55
CA GLN A 186 1.82 -16.91 14.98
C GLN A 186 2.50 -15.90 15.91
N SER A 187 3.63 -15.34 15.48
CA SER A 187 4.37 -14.31 16.23
C SER A 187 4.03 -12.89 15.79
N ASN A 188 3.19 -12.73 14.76
CA ASN A 188 2.92 -11.46 14.10
C ASN A 188 1.41 -11.33 13.80
N THR A 189 0.67 -10.82 14.78
CA THR A 189 -0.79 -10.57 14.68
C THR A 189 -1.15 -9.69 13.48
N ARG A 190 -0.26 -8.76 13.09
CA ARG A 190 -0.46 -7.92 11.91
C ARG A 190 -0.45 -8.74 10.62
N LEU A 191 0.51 -9.65 10.46
CA LEU A 191 0.56 -10.55 9.31
C LEU A 191 -0.66 -11.47 9.26
N LEU A 192 -1.07 -12.00 10.42
CA LEU A 192 -2.27 -12.83 10.56
C LEU A 192 -3.54 -12.09 10.11
N ASN A 193 -3.79 -10.89 10.64
CA ASN A 193 -5.00 -10.12 10.32
C ASN A 193 -5.07 -9.68 8.86
N GLN A 194 -3.91 -9.56 8.20
CA GLN A 194 -3.81 -9.21 6.79
C GLN A 194 -3.99 -10.42 5.88
N SER A 195 -4.11 -11.64 6.42
CA SER A 195 -3.91 -12.88 5.66
C SER A 195 -2.66 -12.77 4.76
N GLY A 196 -1.61 -12.19 5.34
CA GLY A 196 -0.43 -11.73 4.63
C GLY A 196 0.62 -12.82 4.50
N THR A 197 1.37 -12.77 3.40
CA THR A 197 2.57 -13.54 3.16
C THR A 197 3.56 -12.68 2.36
N PHE A 198 4.68 -13.25 1.93
CA PHE A 198 5.72 -12.49 1.26
C PHE A 198 6.07 -13.07 -0.11
N ALA A 199 6.44 -12.18 -1.03
CA ALA A 199 7.35 -12.51 -2.11
C ALA A 199 8.77 -12.06 -1.72
N ILE A 200 9.77 -12.90 -1.93
CA ILE A 200 11.18 -12.55 -1.70
C ILE A 200 11.83 -12.23 -3.05
N CYS A 201 12.38 -11.04 -3.18
CA CYS A 201 13.05 -10.63 -4.41
C CYS A 201 14.33 -11.45 -4.62
N GLY A 202 14.52 -11.96 -5.84
CA GLY A 202 15.79 -12.54 -6.27
C GLY A 202 16.86 -11.47 -6.48
N ASN A 203 18.10 -11.91 -6.62
CA ASN A 203 19.27 -11.09 -6.93
C ASN A 203 19.52 -11.06 -8.46
N LYS A 204 19.99 -9.94 -9.01
CA LYS A 204 20.42 -9.89 -10.41
C LYS A 204 21.65 -10.77 -10.57
N THR A 205 21.74 -11.45 -11.72
CA THR A 205 22.89 -12.28 -12.07
C THR A 205 23.45 -11.90 -13.43
N THR A 206 24.77 -11.89 -13.56
CA THR A 206 25.46 -11.73 -14.86
C THR A 206 26.66 -12.67 -14.90
N ASN A 207 26.84 -13.40 -16.01
CA ASN A 207 27.94 -14.36 -16.18
C ASN A 207 28.18 -15.29 -14.98
N GLU A 208 27.10 -15.84 -14.41
CA GLU A 208 27.14 -16.72 -13.22
C GLU A 208 27.59 -16.05 -11.91
N GLU A 209 27.72 -14.72 -11.88
CA GLU A 209 27.93 -13.94 -10.67
C GLU A 209 26.61 -13.39 -10.13
N ILE A 210 26.45 -13.41 -8.81
CA ILE A 210 25.31 -12.85 -8.10
C ILE A 210 25.64 -11.45 -7.62
N HIS A 211 24.78 -10.49 -7.97
CA HIS A 211 24.94 -9.08 -7.65
C HIS A 211 23.97 -8.66 -6.53
N PRO A 212 24.32 -7.67 -5.69
CA PRO A 212 23.44 -7.21 -4.61
C PRO A 212 22.11 -6.63 -5.10
N GLU A 213 22.06 -6.10 -6.32
CA GLU A 213 20.82 -5.57 -6.92
C GLU A 213 19.72 -6.62 -6.95
N LEU A 214 18.53 -6.23 -6.51
CA LEU A 214 17.37 -7.10 -6.49
C LEU A 214 16.55 -6.98 -7.78
N VAL A 215 15.92 -8.08 -8.17
CA VAL A 215 14.94 -8.14 -9.24
C VAL A 215 13.60 -7.62 -8.69
N PRO A 216 13.04 -6.54 -9.26
CA PRO A 216 11.75 -6.04 -8.80
C PRO A 216 10.62 -6.99 -9.22
N LEU A 217 9.51 -6.96 -8.48
CA LEU A 217 8.38 -7.86 -8.71
C LEU A 217 7.69 -7.62 -10.06
N ASP A 218 7.95 -6.48 -10.72
CA ASP A 218 7.43 -6.18 -12.07
C ASP A 218 7.79 -7.25 -13.12
N HIS A 219 8.83 -8.05 -12.88
CA HIS A 219 9.20 -9.20 -13.73
C HIS A 219 8.24 -10.38 -13.59
N VAL A 220 7.50 -10.46 -12.49
CA VAL A 220 6.43 -11.42 -12.28
C VAL A 220 5.15 -10.77 -12.80
N HIS A 221 4.65 -11.23 -13.94
CA HIS A 221 3.47 -10.61 -14.54
C HIS A 221 2.19 -11.01 -13.80
N PRO A 222 1.37 -10.05 -13.35
CA PRO A 222 0.04 -10.33 -12.83
C PRO A 222 -0.87 -10.88 -13.94
N ILE A 223 -1.85 -11.71 -13.58
CA ILE A 223 -2.85 -12.21 -14.53
C ILE A 223 -3.88 -11.12 -14.89
N THR A 224 -4.18 -10.22 -13.94
CA THR A 224 -4.93 -8.99 -14.18
C THR A 224 -4.48 -7.91 -13.22
N THR A 225 -4.70 -6.66 -13.63
CA THR A 225 -4.58 -5.48 -12.76
C THR A 225 -5.94 -4.80 -12.71
N ILE A 226 -6.46 -4.59 -11.52
CA ILE A 226 -7.75 -3.96 -11.28
C ILE A 226 -7.49 -2.52 -10.84
N LYS A 227 -8.07 -1.58 -11.57
CA LYS A 227 -7.97 -0.16 -11.28
C LYS A 227 -9.17 0.30 -10.45
N ILE A 228 -8.91 1.06 -9.41
CA ILE A 228 -9.92 1.79 -8.64
C ILE A 228 -9.71 3.28 -8.93
N PRO A 229 -10.63 3.94 -9.64
CA PRO A 229 -10.50 5.37 -9.88
C PRO A 229 -10.45 6.16 -8.58
N TYR A 230 -9.64 7.22 -8.53
CA TYR A 230 -9.39 7.98 -7.31
C TYR A 230 -10.69 8.48 -6.64
N GLU A 231 -11.73 8.78 -7.43
CA GLU A 231 -13.03 9.26 -6.97
C GLU A 231 -13.76 8.26 -6.08
N PHE A 232 -13.50 6.96 -6.27
CA PHE A 232 -14.18 5.89 -5.53
C PHE A 232 -13.39 5.40 -4.30
N LYS A 233 -12.11 5.79 -4.15
CA LYS A 233 -11.26 5.36 -3.02
C LYS A 233 -11.92 5.61 -1.66
N ALA A 234 -12.45 6.82 -1.46
CA ALA A 234 -13.05 7.21 -0.18
C ALA A 234 -14.33 6.41 0.14
N THR A 235 -15.20 6.23 -0.84
CA THR A 235 -16.42 5.43 -0.69
C THR A 235 -16.09 3.96 -0.42
N ILE A 236 -15.19 3.36 -1.20
CA ILE A 236 -14.78 1.96 -1.02
C ILE A 236 -14.11 1.76 0.34
N LYS A 237 -13.26 2.69 0.78
CA LYS A 237 -12.65 2.64 2.12
C LYS A 237 -13.72 2.64 3.22
N HIS A 238 -14.75 3.50 3.09
CA HIS A 238 -15.86 3.54 4.03
C HIS A 238 -16.68 2.23 4.02
N ASP A 239 -16.94 1.68 2.84
CA ASP A 239 -17.66 0.41 2.71
C ASP A 239 -16.85 -0.73 3.36
N LEU A 240 -15.54 -0.79 3.14
CA LEU A 240 -14.65 -1.78 3.77
C LEU A 240 -14.74 -1.78 5.30
N GLU A 241 -14.87 -0.59 5.91
CA GLU A 241 -15.08 -0.48 7.36
C GLU A 241 -16.36 -1.16 7.82
N GLN A 242 -17.44 -1.12 7.01
CA GLN A 242 -18.69 -1.83 7.29
C GLN A 242 -18.54 -3.36 7.16
N TYR A 243 -17.63 -3.82 6.30
CA TYR A 243 -17.21 -5.22 6.23
C TYR A 243 -16.22 -5.62 7.34
N GLY A 244 -15.92 -4.72 8.28
CA GLY A 244 -15.00 -4.96 9.39
C GLY A 244 -13.52 -4.79 9.03
N ILE A 245 -13.20 -4.40 7.80
CA ILE A 245 -11.83 -4.19 7.32
C ILE A 245 -11.47 -2.73 7.48
N ASN A 246 -10.77 -2.45 8.57
CA ASN A 246 -10.37 -1.10 8.96
C ASN A 246 -8.94 -1.07 9.47
N GLN A 247 -8.45 0.14 9.77
CA GLN A 247 -7.08 0.34 10.23
C GLN A 247 -6.73 -0.48 11.48
N THR A 248 -7.67 -0.71 12.41
CA THR A 248 -7.39 -1.47 13.65
C THR A 248 -7.31 -2.96 13.43
N LEU A 249 -7.98 -3.49 12.39
CA LEU A 249 -7.81 -4.86 11.96
C LEU A 249 -6.43 -5.03 11.31
N ILE A 250 -6.12 -4.18 10.32
CA ILE A 250 -4.91 -4.30 9.49
C ILE A 250 -3.64 -3.97 10.28
N TYR A 251 -3.70 -3.03 11.22
CA TYR A 251 -2.60 -2.59 12.07
C TYR A 251 -3.04 -2.70 13.55
N PRO A 252 -2.95 -3.90 14.15
CA PRO A 252 -3.47 -4.19 15.48
C PRO A 252 -2.60 -3.63 16.62
N GLU A 253 -1.45 -3.04 16.31
CA GLU A 253 -0.55 -2.48 17.31
C GLU A 253 -1.23 -1.34 18.08
N LEU A 254 -0.95 -1.25 19.39
CA LEU A 254 -1.59 -0.27 20.27
C LEU A 254 -1.42 1.18 19.79
N GLU A 255 -0.27 1.50 19.18
CA GLU A 255 -0.04 2.81 18.59
C GLU A 255 -1.02 3.11 17.45
N SER A 256 -1.18 2.17 16.52
CA SER A 256 -2.12 2.26 15.39
C SER A 256 -3.57 2.37 15.86
N VAL A 257 -3.96 1.56 16.85
CA VAL A 257 -5.28 1.61 17.49
C VAL A 257 -5.51 2.97 18.16
N SER A 258 -4.52 3.48 18.90
CA SER A 258 -4.62 4.77 19.59
C SER A 258 -4.84 5.93 18.61
N ARG A 259 -4.15 5.91 17.47
CA ARG A 259 -4.28 6.90 16.40
C ARG A 259 -5.68 6.86 15.79
N TYR A 260 -6.18 5.67 15.49
CA TYR A 260 -7.53 5.47 14.95
C TYR A 260 -8.62 5.96 15.92
N ILE A 261 -8.57 5.54 17.19
CA ILE A 261 -9.55 5.95 18.21
C ILE A 261 -9.53 7.47 18.39
N ARG A 262 -8.35 8.08 18.48
CA ARG A 262 -8.21 9.54 18.61
C ARG A 262 -8.82 10.26 17.41
N GLY A 263 -8.54 9.80 16.19
CA GLY A 263 -9.13 10.34 14.96
C GLY A 263 -10.65 10.27 14.98
N LYS A 264 -11.20 9.09 15.27
CA LYS A 264 -12.66 8.86 15.33
C LYS A 264 -13.37 9.82 16.27
N TYR A 265 -12.92 9.92 17.53
CA TYR A 265 -13.57 10.80 18.50
C TYR A 265 -13.30 12.29 18.24
N SER A 266 -12.15 12.63 17.65
CA SER A 266 -11.87 13.99 17.17
C SER A 266 -12.84 14.40 16.05
N ASP A 267 -13.12 13.50 15.12
CA ASP A 267 -14.05 13.75 14.01
C ASP A 267 -15.50 13.83 14.50
N MET A 268 -15.91 12.94 15.41
CA MET A 268 -17.24 12.99 16.04
C MET A 268 -17.44 14.32 16.81
N HIS A 269 -16.48 14.71 17.64
CA HIS A 269 -16.55 15.99 18.34
C HIS A 269 -16.57 17.18 17.37
N SER A 270 -15.76 17.11 16.29
CA SER A 270 -15.76 18.13 15.24
C SER A 270 -17.10 18.20 14.49
N ALA A 271 -17.81 17.08 14.34
CA ALA A 271 -19.12 17.00 13.70
C ALA A 271 -20.26 17.54 14.59
N GLU A 272 -20.12 17.54 15.91
CA GLU A 272 -21.11 18.10 16.84
C GLU A 272 -21.04 19.63 16.95
N ILE A 273 -19.86 20.21 16.73
CA ILE A 273 -19.68 21.66 16.78
C ILE A 273 -20.51 22.34 15.67
N SER A 274 -21.28 23.37 16.04
CA SER A 274 -22.08 24.16 15.09
C SER A 274 -21.20 24.88 14.06
N ILE A 275 -21.65 24.84 12.81
CA ILE A 275 -21.04 25.54 11.67
C ILE A 275 -21.78 26.82 11.28
N GLU A 276 -22.87 27.18 11.99
CA GLU A 276 -23.77 28.27 11.60
C GLU A 276 -23.07 29.63 11.50
N ASP A 277 -22.13 29.90 12.41
CA ASP A 277 -21.32 31.11 12.42
C ASP A 277 -19.85 30.87 12.11
N ALA A 278 -19.52 29.74 11.49
CA ALA A 278 -18.13 29.35 11.25
C ALA A 278 -17.54 29.95 9.95
N TYR A 279 -18.38 30.46 9.05
CA TYR A 279 -17.98 31.00 7.76
C TYR A 279 -18.80 32.24 7.37
N ALA A 280 -18.37 32.91 6.30
CA ALA A 280 -19.13 33.93 5.59
C ALA A 280 -18.95 33.76 4.08
N ILE A 281 -20.04 33.79 3.32
CA ILE A 281 -19.99 33.97 1.86
C ILE A 281 -19.66 35.44 1.63
N PHE A 282 -18.54 35.72 0.96
CA PHE A 282 -18.12 37.11 0.70
C PHE A 282 -18.14 37.46 -0.79
N GLU A 283 -18.23 36.47 -1.67
CA GLU A 283 -18.39 36.64 -3.11
C GLU A 283 -19.36 35.57 -3.63
N GLU A 284 -20.41 36.03 -4.30
CA GLU A 284 -21.34 35.22 -5.08
C GLU A 284 -21.31 35.78 -6.50
N ALA A 285 -20.80 34.99 -7.44
CA ALA A 285 -20.64 35.39 -8.83
C ALA A 285 -21.47 34.48 -9.75
N ASP A 286 -22.29 35.09 -10.60
CA ASP A 286 -22.93 34.40 -11.70
C ASP A 286 -21.86 33.99 -12.73
N ALA A 287 -21.75 32.69 -12.98
CA ALA A 287 -20.83 32.10 -13.94
C ALA A 287 -21.58 31.36 -15.06
N SER A 288 -22.86 31.68 -15.26
CA SER A 288 -23.73 31.02 -16.22
C SER A 288 -23.20 31.20 -17.64
N THR A 289 -23.25 30.12 -18.42
CA THR A 289 -22.87 30.10 -19.84
C THR A 289 -23.90 29.30 -20.62
N GLY A 290 -24.45 29.93 -21.66
CA GLY A 290 -25.58 29.38 -22.42
C GLY A 290 -26.83 29.25 -21.54
N PHE A 291 -27.48 28.10 -21.59
CA PHE A 291 -28.72 27.82 -20.83
C PHE A 291 -28.49 27.28 -19.41
N ALA A 292 -27.25 26.91 -19.06
CA ALA A 292 -26.95 26.32 -17.76
C ALA A 292 -26.63 27.40 -16.71
N LYS A 293 -27.41 27.40 -15.64
CA LYS A 293 -27.28 28.28 -14.48
C LYS A 293 -26.10 27.84 -13.62
N ARG A 294 -25.13 28.72 -13.43
CA ARG A 294 -23.93 28.40 -12.65
C ARG A 294 -23.63 29.49 -11.65
N VAL A 295 -23.25 29.08 -10.45
CA VAL A 295 -22.83 29.99 -9.39
C VAL A 295 -21.44 29.61 -8.89
N SER A 296 -20.60 30.63 -8.71
CA SER A 296 -19.30 30.53 -8.07
C SER A 296 -19.34 31.24 -6.72
N LEU A 297 -19.17 30.49 -5.64
CA LEU A 297 -19.24 30.96 -4.27
C LEU A 297 -17.84 30.97 -3.65
N LYS A 298 -17.43 32.10 -3.05
CA LYS A 298 -16.22 32.17 -2.21
C LYS A 298 -16.59 32.42 -0.77
N LEU A 299 -16.13 31.51 0.09
CA LEU A 299 -16.37 31.48 1.52
C LEU A 299 -15.06 31.75 2.26
N ILE A 300 -15.15 32.53 3.34
CA ILE A 300 -14.05 32.70 4.31
C ILE A 300 -14.46 32.09 5.63
N LEU A 301 -13.55 31.30 6.20
CA LEU A 301 -13.69 30.78 7.55
C LEU A 301 -13.45 31.90 8.58
N LYS A 302 -14.39 32.11 9.50
CA LYS A 302 -14.27 33.10 10.57
C LYS A 302 -13.30 32.66 11.68
N LYS A 303 -13.01 31.37 11.75
CA LYS A 303 -12.07 30.73 12.67
C LYS A 303 -11.42 29.51 11.99
N PRO A 304 -10.25 29.04 12.43
CA PRO A 304 -9.68 27.78 11.94
C PRO A 304 -10.66 26.62 12.19
N LEU A 305 -10.97 25.85 11.14
CA LEU A 305 -11.83 24.67 11.21
C LEU A 305 -11.08 23.41 10.76
N PRO A 306 -11.33 22.25 11.39
CA PRO A 306 -10.92 20.94 10.86
C PRO A 306 -11.56 20.64 9.49
N LEU A 307 -10.92 19.78 8.69
CA LEU A 307 -11.40 19.42 7.35
C LEU A 307 -12.84 18.89 7.35
N VAL A 308 -13.23 18.13 8.37
CA VAL A 308 -14.61 17.61 8.55
C VAL A 308 -15.62 18.76 8.63
N GLN A 309 -15.31 19.83 9.37
CA GLN A 309 -16.19 21.00 9.47
C GLN A 309 -16.22 21.81 8.18
N ILE A 310 -15.09 21.93 7.48
CA ILE A 310 -15.01 22.58 6.17
C ILE A 310 -15.90 21.84 5.16
N LYS A 311 -15.86 20.51 5.15
CA LYS A 311 -16.76 19.68 4.32
C LYS A 311 -18.24 19.90 4.67
N ARG A 312 -18.59 19.97 5.96
CA ARG A 312 -19.96 20.28 6.39
C ARG A 312 -20.42 21.67 5.95
N VAL A 313 -19.53 22.68 6.00
CA VAL A 313 -19.81 24.02 5.46
C VAL A 313 -20.08 23.95 3.96
N ALA A 314 -19.24 23.26 3.20
CA ALA A 314 -19.42 23.09 1.75
C ALA A 314 -20.76 22.40 1.43
N ILE A 315 -21.10 21.31 2.12
CA ILE A 315 -22.36 20.59 1.92
C ILE A 315 -23.56 21.48 2.27
N LYS A 316 -23.53 22.18 3.41
CA LYS A 316 -24.61 23.09 3.81
C LYS A 316 -24.86 24.15 2.73
N VAL A 317 -23.80 24.80 2.24
CA VAL A 317 -23.92 25.82 1.20
C VAL A 317 -24.34 25.20 -0.14
N PHE A 318 -23.87 24.02 -0.49
CA PHE A 318 -24.33 23.32 -1.69
C PHE A 318 -25.86 23.08 -1.65
N GLU A 319 -26.37 22.60 -0.52
CA GLU A 319 -27.80 22.34 -0.31
C GLU A 319 -28.68 23.60 -0.44
N GLU A 320 -28.17 24.76 -0.02
CA GLU A 320 -28.87 26.04 -0.16
C GLU A 320 -29.01 26.50 -1.63
N TYR A 321 -28.08 26.09 -2.50
CA TYR A 321 -28.00 26.59 -3.90
C TYR A 321 -28.40 25.56 -4.96
N LYS A 322 -28.47 24.26 -4.62
CA LYS A 322 -28.67 23.15 -5.58
C LYS A 322 -29.97 23.20 -6.38
N LEU A 323 -31.03 23.80 -5.83
CA LEU A 323 -32.33 23.89 -6.52
C LEU A 323 -32.36 24.97 -7.61
N LYS A 324 -31.44 25.93 -7.58
CA LYS A 324 -31.44 27.10 -8.47
C LYS A 324 -30.36 27.05 -9.55
N ASN A 325 -29.39 26.15 -9.42
CA ASN A 325 -28.18 26.12 -10.24
C ASN A 325 -27.89 24.70 -10.71
N ASP A 326 -27.48 24.58 -11.97
CA ASP A 326 -27.06 23.32 -12.58
C ASP A 326 -25.62 22.96 -12.16
N VAL A 327 -24.78 23.98 -11.92
CA VAL A 327 -23.39 23.81 -11.46
C VAL A 327 -23.09 24.79 -10.32
N ILE A 328 -22.51 24.26 -9.24
CA ILE A 328 -22.12 25.04 -8.07
C ILE A 328 -20.63 24.83 -7.84
N THR A 329 -19.87 25.92 -7.89
CA THR A 329 -18.45 25.93 -7.49
C THR A 329 -18.34 26.58 -6.13
N ILE A 330 -17.78 25.86 -5.14
CA ILE A 330 -17.58 26.36 -3.79
C ILE A 330 -16.08 26.44 -3.51
N PHE A 331 -15.60 27.64 -3.24
CA PHE A 331 -14.23 27.90 -2.83
C PHE A 331 -14.20 28.32 -1.36
N ILE A 332 -13.45 27.62 -0.51
CA ILE A 332 -13.37 27.91 0.93
C ILE A 332 -11.93 28.26 1.29
N ALA A 333 -11.74 29.43 1.91
CA ALA A 333 -10.43 29.95 2.27
C ALA A 333 -10.35 30.37 3.74
N LYS A 334 -9.11 30.45 4.27
CA LYS A 334 -8.84 30.96 5.62
C LYS A 334 -8.82 32.49 5.67
N SER A 335 -8.50 33.14 4.56
CA SER A 335 -8.45 34.61 4.45
C SER A 335 -8.87 35.11 3.06
N LYS A 336 -9.18 36.41 2.95
CA LYS A 336 -9.43 37.08 1.65
C LYS A 336 -8.20 37.06 0.73
N GLU A 337 -7.01 37.04 1.31
CA GLU A 337 -5.75 37.04 0.57
C GLU A 337 -5.48 35.69 -0.09
N ASP A 338 -5.86 34.59 0.58
CA ASP A 338 -5.79 33.24 0.01
C ASP A 338 -6.68 33.10 -1.23
N CYS A 339 -7.84 33.79 -1.26
CA CYS A 339 -8.72 33.84 -2.43
C CYS A 339 -8.12 34.59 -3.62
N LYS A 340 -7.14 35.48 -3.41
CA LYS A 340 -6.48 36.24 -4.50
C LYS A 340 -5.33 35.48 -5.15
N ARG A 341 -4.87 34.36 -4.55
CA ARG A 341 -3.68 33.63 -5.00
C ARG A 341 -3.93 32.49 -5.98
N ILE A 342 -5.17 32.21 -6.40
CA ILE A 342 -5.48 30.98 -7.14
C ILE A 342 -6.12 31.28 -8.51
N ASN A 343 -5.27 31.22 -9.55
CA ASN A 343 -5.61 31.20 -10.98
C ASN A 343 -5.56 29.76 -11.52
N TRP A 344 -6.28 28.81 -10.92
CA TRP A 344 -6.37 27.46 -11.47
C TRP A 344 -7.83 27.05 -11.60
N VAL A 345 -8.32 27.03 -12.84
CA VAL A 345 -9.58 26.41 -13.23
C VAL A 345 -9.24 25.02 -13.75
N LEU A 346 -9.56 23.98 -12.97
CA LEU A 346 -9.69 22.63 -13.50
C LEU A 346 -11.02 22.58 -14.27
N ARG A 347 -10.94 22.67 -15.61
CA ARG A 347 -12.06 22.33 -16.49
C ARG A 347 -12.05 20.83 -16.71
N ALA A 348 -12.96 20.11 -16.05
CA ALA A 348 -13.43 18.85 -16.58
C ALA A 348 -14.36 19.17 -17.77
N GLN A 349 -14.04 18.65 -18.95
CA GLN A 349 -14.96 18.59 -20.09
C GLN A 349 -15.53 17.19 -20.20
#